data_AF-A0A3L8BGQ6-F1
#
_entry.id   AF-A0A3L8BGQ6-F1
#
_cell.length_a   1.000
_cell.length_b   1.000
_cell.length_c   1.000
_cell.angle_alpha   90.00
_cell.angle_beta   90.00
_cell.angle_gamma   90.00
#
_symmetry.space_group_name_H-M   'P 1'
#
loop_
_entity.id
_entity.type
_entity.pdbx_description
1 polymer ?
#
loop_
_entity_poly.entity_id
_entity_poly.type
_entity_poly.pdbx_seq_one_letter_code
_entity_poly.pdbx_strand_id
1 'polypeptide(L)'
;MPAFRQNNTVDWVTGDTYGLDIPAHPDALLKSGAAFLNRAFQHAASIHATGNASRSIESILDSQIIHAGSTGTKLLLTVEIAAATSRKKQRLFVKFSRDFSNEIRDASRQQMALEIRFAQLSQLPQFPIVVPTCYFADFQHRTGTGLMITECIPYGEGDVEPQRPKAMDYRLGDSLPYYRALIRNLARLAAASKNGSLRDEVERQFPFQPEQLDVGPRRALQPGQLEQNVDRYAQFCKTYPGLIPAHLRSAEFLARFRRQACQFQHHQPHIHALLQSEPDMIALCHWNAHVDNAWFWREPSGALECGLLDWGNVSQMNVAMALWGCLSGAELDLWNEHLDGLLHLFIATYQAGCGVQLDIEQLKRHLNLYMGSMGLSWLLRGPIRTLSGLEGLNAASTRTDPIIERNEPARSQLHLMQVFLNHWSHSDMAV
;
A
#
# COMPACT_ATOMS: atom_id res chain seq x y z
N MET A 1 -34.48 -8.07 -10.32
CA MET A 1 -33.09 -8.27 -10.77
C MET A 1 -32.70 -7.03 -11.57
N PRO A 2 -31.68 -6.26 -11.17
CA PRO A 2 -31.21 -5.16 -12.01
C PRO A 2 -30.46 -5.76 -13.21
N ALA A 3 -30.77 -5.27 -14.40
CA ALA A 3 -30.12 -5.68 -15.63
C ALA A 3 -28.60 -5.42 -15.51
N PHE A 4 -27.81 -6.49 -15.62
CA PHE A 4 -26.35 -6.38 -15.80
C PHE A 4 -26.11 -5.52 -17.05
N ARG A 5 -25.52 -4.34 -16.87
CA ARG A 5 -24.99 -3.58 -18.01
C ARG A 5 -23.87 -4.45 -18.59
N GLN A 6 -23.98 -4.84 -19.85
CA GLN A 6 -22.82 -5.33 -20.60
C GLN A 6 -21.79 -4.20 -20.60
N ASN A 7 -20.74 -4.34 -19.79
CA ASN A 7 -19.56 -3.51 -19.95
C ASN A 7 -19.00 -3.84 -21.34
N ASN A 8 -19.04 -2.89 -22.26
CA ASN A 8 -18.34 -3.02 -23.54
C ASN A 8 -16.84 -3.15 -23.24
N THR A 9 -16.34 -4.38 -23.32
CA THR A 9 -14.91 -4.66 -23.26
C THR A 9 -14.23 -3.92 -24.41
N VAL A 10 -13.15 -3.22 -24.09
CA VAL A 10 -12.28 -2.58 -25.06
C VAL A 10 -10.97 -3.35 -25.04
N ASP A 11 -10.50 -3.82 -26.19
CA ASP A 11 -9.26 -4.62 -26.26
C ASP A 11 -8.01 -3.73 -26.16
N TRP A 12 -8.06 -2.54 -26.77
CA TRP A 12 -6.92 -1.64 -26.94
C TRP A 12 -7.30 -0.19 -26.70
N VAL A 13 -6.38 0.56 -26.11
CA VAL A 13 -6.47 2.02 -25.98
C VAL A 13 -5.12 2.65 -26.31
N THR A 14 -5.09 3.86 -26.85
CA THR A 14 -3.85 4.61 -27.02
C THR A 14 -3.46 5.24 -25.68
N GLY A 15 -2.28 4.92 -25.17
CA GLY A 15 -1.73 5.45 -23.94
C GLY A 15 -1.32 6.92 -24.06
N ASP A 16 -1.46 7.67 -22.96
CA ASP A 16 -1.27 9.12 -22.97
C ASP A 16 0.23 9.50 -22.96
N THR A 17 1.12 8.62 -22.49
CA THR A 17 2.56 8.91 -22.38
C THR A 17 3.31 8.65 -23.68
N TYR A 18 3.14 7.45 -24.25
CA TYR A 18 3.91 7.03 -25.42
C TYR A 18 3.15 7.16 -26.74
N GLY A 19 1.83 7.42 -26.70
CA GLY A 19 0.98 7.36 -27.89
C GLY A 19 0.89 5.96 -28.51
N LEU A 20 1.27 4.92 -27.76
CA LEU A 20 1.25 3.53 -28.19
C LEU A 20 -0.10 2.90 -27.82
N ASP A 21 -0.64 2.07 -28.71
CA ASP A 21 -1.80 1.24 -28.36
C ASP A 21 -1.38 0.18 -27.34
N ILE A 22 -2.01 0.22 -26.16
CA ILE A 22 -1.79 -0.70 -25.05
C ILE A 22 -2.99 -1.64 -24.89
N PRO A 23 -2.76 -2.94 -24.62
CA PRO A 23 -3.82 -3.90 -24.36
C PRO A 23 -4.49 -3.61 -23.00
N ALA A 24 -5.81 -3.69 -22.95
CA ALA A 24 -6.59 -3.40 -21.76
C ALA A 24 -6.77 -4.61 -20.81
N HIS A 25 -6.50 -5.82 -21.29
CA HIS A 25 -6.69 -7.08 -20.55
C HIS A 25 -5.71 -8.17 -21.02
N PRO A 26 -5.56 -9.28 -20.25
CA PRO A 26 -4.62 -10.35 -20.57
C PRO A 26 -4.74 -10.93 -21.98
N ASP A 27 -5.95 -11.25 -22.44
CA ASP A 27 -6.13 -11.89 -23.76
C ASP A 27 -5.65 -11.02 -24.92
N ALA A 28 -5.88 -9.69 -24.85
CA ALA A 28 -5.39 -8.75 -25.86
C ALA A 28 -3.85 -8.73 -25.88
N LEU A 29 -3.21 -8.73 -24.70
CA LEU A 29 -1.75 -8.82 -24.59
C LEU A 29 -1.22 -10.13 -25.18
N LEU A 30 -1.78 -11.28 -24.76
CA LEU A 30 -1.35 -12.60 -25.20
C LEU A 30 -1.52 -12.80 -26.71
N LYS A 31 -2.61 -12.30 -27.30
CA LYS A 31 -2.84 -12.33 -28.75
C LYS A 31 -1.80 -11.52 -29.54
N SER A 32 -1.30 -10.42 -28.97
CA SER A 32 -0.25 -9.60 -29.60
C SER A 32 1.17 -10.17 -29.42
N GLY A 33 1.38 -10.94 -28.35
CA GLY A 33 2.60 -11.70 -28.09
C GLY A 33 3.86 -10.85 -27.95
N ALA A 34 5.00 -11.46 -28.29
CA ALA A 34 6.33 -10.86 -28.19
C ALA A 34 6.48 -9.57 -29.02
N ALA A 35 5.75 -9.44 -30.13
CA ALA A 35 5.82 -8.28 -31.00
C ALA A 35 5.40 -6.99 -30.27
N PHE A 36 4.35 -7.04 -29.46
CA PHE A 36 3.96 -5.89 -28.65
C PHE A 36 5.00 -5.60 -27.55
N LEU A 37 5.44 -6.62 -26.82
CA LEU A 37 6.41 -6.46 -25.72
C LEU A 37 7.69 -5.78 -26.22
N ASN A 38 8.23 -6.21 -27.36
CA ASN A 38 9.40 -5.59 -27.97
C ASN A 38 9.16 -4.12 -28.33
N ARG A 39 8.03 -3.79 -28.97
CA ARG A 39 7.70 -2.39 -29.31
C ARG A 39 7.56 -1.53 -28.06
N ALA A 40 6.88 -2.03 -27.03
CA ALA A 40 6.64 -1.36 -25.76
C ALA A 40 7.96 -1.06 -25.04
N PHE A 41 8.85 -2.05 -24.90
CA PHE A 41 10.14 -1.89 -24.24
C PHE A 41 11.07 -0.95 -25.02
N GLN A 42 11.07 -1.03 -26.36
CA GLN A 42 11.84 -0.10 -27.20
C GLN A 42 11.37 1.35 -27.03
N HIS A 43 10.06 1.60 -26.98
CA HIS A 43 9.52 2.94 -26.76
C HIS A 43 9.81 3.48 -25.35
N ALA A 44 9.64 2.65 -24.32
CA ALA A 44 9.96 3.06 -22.95
C ALA A 44 11.45 3.39 -22.81
N ALA A 45 12.33 2.56 -23.38
CA ALA A 45 13.77 2.76 -23.35
C ALA A 45 14.22 4.03 -24.09
N SER A 46 13.60 4.37 -25.23
CA SER A 46 13.97 5.56 -25.99
C SER A 46 13.63 6.87 -25.26
N ILE A 47 12.54 6.88 -24.49
CA ILE A 47 12.12 8.05 -23.72
C ILE A 47 12.92 8.21 -22.42
N HIS A 48 13.11 7.13 -21.66
CA HIS A 48 13.71 7.22 -20.32
C HIS A 48 15.24 7.09 -20.33
N ALA A 49 15.86 6.91 -21.51
CA ALA A 49 17.30 6.66 -21.68
C ALA A 49 17.84 5.56 -20.73
N THR A 50 16.98 4.61 -20.35
CA THR A 50 17.33 3.57 -19.37
C THR A 50 18.26 2.56 -20.02
N GLY A 51 19.34 2.18 -19.33
CA GLY A 51 20.19 1.04 -19.72
C GLY A 51 19.47 -0.32 -19.74
N ASN A 52 18.18 -0.35 -19.38
CA ASN A 52 17.27 -1.49 -19.53
C ASN A 52 16.86 -1.73 -21.00
N ALA A 53 17.23 -0.81 -21.91
CA ALA A 53 17.09 -0.95 -23.35
C ALA A 53 17.80 -2.21 -23.87
N SER A 54 17.09 -2.97 -24.71
CA SER A 54 17.62 -4.09 -25.51
C SER A 54 17.54 -5.47 -24.85
N ARG A 55 16.31 -5.92 -24.54
CA ARG A 55 16.00 -7.34 -24.44
C ARG A 55 14.98 -7.69 -25.52
N SER A 56 15.42 -8.40 -26.56
CA SER A 56 14.52 -8.96 -27.59
C SER A 56 13.78 -10.14 -26.99
N ILE A 57 12.48 -10.00 -26.80
CA ILE A 57 11.58 -11.09 -26.45
C ILE A 57 11.34 -11.91 -27.73
N GLU A 58 11.70 -13.19 -27.69
CA GLU A 58 11.49 -14.11 -28.81
C GLU A 58 10.09 -14.73 -28.75
N SER A 59 9.65 -15.11 -27.55
CA SER A 59 8.34 -15.75 -27.36
C SER A 59 7.84 -15.64 -25.92
N ILE A 60 6.51 -15.77 -25.77
CA ILE A 60 5.86 -16.01 -24.48
C ILE A 60 5.73 -17.53 -24.34
N LEU A 61 6.36 -18.10 -23.31
CA LEU A 61 6.40 -19.55 -23.07
C LEU A 61 5.23 -20.02 -22.21
N ASP A 62 4.81 -19.19 -21.25
CA ASP A 62 3.74 -19.50 -20.30
C ASP A 62 3.11 -18.22 -19.74
N SER A 63 1.88 -18.32 -19.26
CA SER A 63 1.14 -17.22 -18.66
C SER A 63 0.18 -17.69 -17.57
N GLN A 64 0.13 -16.96 -16.45
CA GLN A 64 -0.76 -17.27 -15.33
C GLN A 64 -1.49 -16.01 -14.85
N ILE A 65 -2.83 -16.03 -14.87
CA ILE A 65 -3.65 -14.94 -14.32
C ILE A 65 -3.61 -15.00 -12.79
N ILE A 66 -3.42 -13.84 -12.17
CA ILE A 66 -3.52 -13.63 -10.73
C ILE A 66 -4.78 -12.82 -10.43
N HIS A 67 -5.66 -13.40 -9.61
CA HIS A 67 -6.91 -12.76 -9.14
C HIS A 67 -6.76 -12.07 -7.78
N ALA A 68 -5.56 -12.04 -7.21
CA ALA A 68 -5.28 -11.37 -5.94
C ALA A 68 -5.24 -9.83 -6.06
N GLY A 69 -5.38 -9.15 -4.92
CA GLY A 69 -5.37 -7.68 -4.81
C GLY A 69 -6.71 -7.02 -5.10
N SER A 70 -6.83 -5.75 -4.73
CA SER A 70 -8.10 -4.99 -4.74
C SER A 70 -8.45 -4.34 -6.08
N THR A 71 -7.48 -4.20 -7.00
CA THR A 71 -7.67 -3.47 -8.26
C THR A 71 -7.11 -4.25 -9.45
N GLY A 72 -7.86 -4.27 -10.56
CA GLY A 72 -7.40 -4.74 -11.87
C GLY A 72 -6.89 -6.18 -11.97
N THR A 73 -6.80 -6.72 -13.20
CA THR A 73 -6.24 -8.06 -13.45
C THR A 73 -4.71 -8.04 -13.43
N LYS A 74 -4.10 -9.15 -13.00
CA LYS A 74 -2.64 -9.32 -12.98
C LYS A 74 -2.27 -10.58 -13.74
N LEU A 75 -1.10 -10.59 -14.36
CA LEU A 75 -0.62 -11.68 -15.19
C LEU A 75 0.87 -11.90 -14.95
N LEU A 76 1.26 -13.14 -14.63
CA LEU A 76 2.65 -13.56 -14.71
C LEU A 76 2.91 -14.08 -16.11
N LEU A 77 4.01 -13.64 -16.71
CA LEU A 77 4.48 -14.14 -18.00
C LEU A 77 5.84 -14.79 -17.83
N THR A 78 6.04 -15.96 -18.41
CA THR A 78 7.37 -16.51 -18.66
C THR A 78 7.72 -16.26 -20.10
N VAL A 79 8.81 -15.52 -20.35
CA VAL A 79 9.27 -15.14 -21.69
C VAL A 79 10.65 -15.71 -21.99
N GLU A 80 10.91 -15.97 -23.27
CA GLU A 80 12.25 -16.26 -23.78
C GLU A 80 12.88 -14.97 -24.31
N ILE A 81 14.10 -14.68 -23.86
CA ILE A 81 14.87 -13.50 -24.28
C ILE A 81 16.10 -13.95 -25.05
N ALA A 82 16.39 -13.28 -26.17
CA ALA A 82 17.65 -13.42 -26.86
C ALA A 82 18.78 -12.77 -26.06
N ALA A 83 19.76 -13.56 -25.63
CA ALA A 83 21.05 -13.06 -25.14
C ALA A 83 22.15 -13.38 -26.17
N ALA A 84 23.25 -12.62 -26.13
CA ALA A 84 24.34 -12.69 -27.11
C ALA A 84 24.93 -14.10 -27.30
N THR A 85 24.76 -15.00 -26.32
CA THR A 85 25.32 -16.36 -26.35
C THR A 85 24.34 -17.46 -25.92
N SER A 86 23.12 -17.15 -25.47
CA SER A 86 22.12 -18.15 -25.08
C SER A 86 20.69 -17.59 -24.99
N ARG A 87 19.70 -18.48 -25.02
CA ARG A 87 18.30 -18.13 -24.69
C ARG A 87 18.12 -18.17 -23.19
N LYS A 88 17.60 -17.09 -22.60
CA LYS A 88 17.33 -17.02 -21.15
C LYS A 88 15.83 -16.88 -20.91
N LYS A 89 15.31 -17.64 -19.96
CA LYS A 89 13.94 -17.48 -19.46
C LYS A 89 13.90 -16.32 -18.46
N GLN A 90 12.88 -15.49 -18.56
CA GLN A 90 12.61 -14.42 -17.60
C GLN A 90 11.12 -14.43 -17.22
N ARG A 91 10.83 -14.18 -15.93
CA ARG A 91 9.47 -13.94 -15.46
C ARG A 91 9.19 -12.43 -15.43
N LEU A 92 8.03 -12.03 -15.94
CA LEU A 92 7.52 -10.67 -15.90
C LEU A 92 6.23 -10.62 -15.09
N PHE A 93 6.04 -9.54 -14.35
CA PHE A 93 4.78 -9.22 -13.70
C PHE A 93 4.07 -8.13 -14.49
N VAL A 94 2.81 -8.39 -14.86
CA VAL A 94 1.99 -7.47 -15.62
C VAL A 94 0.76 -7.10 -14.81
N LYS A 95 0.52 -5.82 -14.63
CA LYS A 95 -0.67 -5.26 -13.97
C LYS A 95 -1.50 -4.52 -14.99
N PHE A 96 -2.80 -4.76 -14.97
CA PHE A 96 -3.80 -4.00 -15.71
C PHE A 96 -4.61 -3.19 -14.71
N SER A 97 -5.05 -1.99 -15.08
CA SER A 97 -5.96 -1.20 -14.23
C SER A 97 -7.40 -1.72 -14.27
N ARG A 98 -7.79 -2.32 -15.40
CA ARG A 98 -9.14 -2.81 -15.66
C ARG A 98 -9.35 -4.22 -15.11
N ASP A 99 -10.57 -4.49 -14.68
CA ASP A 99 -11.08 -5.84 -14.46
C ASP A 99 -12.51 -5.93 -14.99
N PHE A 100 -12.65 -6.18 -16.29
CA PHE A 100 -13.95 -6.26 -16.95
C PHE A 100 -14.86 -7.37 -16.40
N SER A 101 -14.30 -8.33 -15.65
CA SER A 101 -15.03 -9.43 -15.03
C SER A 101 -15.54 -9.12 -13.62
N ASN A 102 -15.07 -8.03 -13.00
CA ASN A 102 -15.41 -7.67 -11.62
C ASN A 102 -15.58 -6.15 -11.48
N GLU A 103 -16.84 -5.70 -11.51
CA GLU A 103 -17.21 -4.28 -11.41
C GLU A 103 -16.67 -3.58 -10.15
N ILE A 104 -16.59 -4.30 -9.03
CA ILE A 104 -16.08 -3.73 -7.76
C ILE A 104 -14.58 -3.43 -7.88
N ARG A 105 -13.81 -4.32 -8.52
CA ARG A 105 -12.38 -4.13 -8.76
C ARG A 105 -12.14 -3.09 -9.85
N ASP A 106 -12.96 -3.06 -10.90
CA ASP A 106 -12.87 -2.08 -12.00
C ASP A 106 -13.26 -0.65 -11.58
N ALA A 107 -14.06 -0.51 -10.52
CA ALA A 107 -14.40 0.79 -9.95
C ALA A 107 -13.16 1.57 -9.49
N SER A 108 -12.10 0.86 -9.08
CA SER A 108 -10.83 1.43 -8.61
C SER A 108 -9.77 1.58 -9.70
N ARG A 109 -10.11 1.40 -10.99
CA ARG A 109 -9.14 1.44 -12.11
C ARG A 109 -8.26 2.70 -12.18
N GLN A 110 -8.78 3.82 -11.68
CA GLN A 110 -8.05 5.10 -11.67
C GLN A 110 -6.86 5.13 -10.69
N GLN A 111 -6.86 4.26 -9.67
CA GLN A 111 -5.77 4.19 -8.68
C GLN A 111 -4.41 3.87 -9.32
N MET A 112 -4.42 3.12 -10.43
CA MET A 112 -3.18 2.73 -11.11
C MET A 112 -2.47 3.91 -11.81
N ALA A 113 -3.15 5.04 -12.05
CA ALA A 113 -2.55 6.19 -12.72
C ALA A 113 -1.32 6.73 -11.96
N LEU A 114 -1.41 6.81 -10.62
CA LEU A 114 -0.30 7.26 -9.76
C LEU A 114 0.83 6.24 -9.71
N GLU A 115 0.49 4.94 -9.66
CA GLU A 115 1.47 3.86 -9.69
C GLU A 115 2.26 3.81 -11.00
N ILE A 116 1.60 4.08 -12.14
CA ILE A 116 2.27 4.17 -13.45
C ILE A 116 3.25 5.35 -13.49
N ARG A 117 2.83 6.54 -13.02
CA ARG A 117 3.73 7.70 -12.89
C ARG A 117 4.93 7.37 -12.01
N PHE A 118 4.71 6.64 -10.92
CA PHE A 118 5.79 6.29 -10.00
C PHE A 118 6.74 5.26 -10.61
N ALA A 119 6.23 4.29 -11.37
CA ALA A 119 7.05 3.34 -12.10
C ALA A 119 7.92 4.01 -13.17
N GLN A 120 7.43 5.10 -13.77
CA GLN A 120 8.24 5.95 -14.67
C GLN A 120 9.26 6.76 -13.88
N LEU A 121 8.86 7.39 -12.77
CA LEU A 121 9.74 8.15 -11.87
C LEU A 121 10.91 7.30 -11.34
N SER A 122 10.66 6.04 -11.02
CA SER A 122 11.68 5.14 -10.49
C SER A 122 12.78 4.76 -11.47
N GLN A 123 12.62 5.11 -12.75
CA GLN A 123 13.65 4.94 -13.77
C GLN A 123 14.70 6.06 -13.75
N LEU A 124 14.48 7.14 -12.98
CA LEU A 124 15.46 8.21 -12.86
C LEU A 124 16.79 7.68 -12.28
N PRO A 125 17.94 8.16 -12.79
CA PRO A 125 19.22 7.87 -12.17
C PRO A 125 19.20 8.26 -10.69
N GLN A 126 19.77 7.41 -9.84
CA GLN A 126 19.88 7.64 -8.39
C GLN A 126 18.54 7.65 -7.63
N PHE A 127 17.50 6.97 -8.15
CA PHE A 127 16.28 6.74 -7.37
C PHE A 127 16.61 6.08 -6.01
N PRO A 128 16.06 6.58 -4.88
CA PRO A 128 16.68 6.40 -3.55
C PRO A 128 16.39 5.05 -2.88
N ILE A 129 15.51 4.24 -3.47
CA ILE A 129 15.03 2.97 -2.90
C ILE A 129 14.90 1.92 -3.99
N VAL A 130 14.90 0.65 -3.58
CA VAL A 130 14.71 -0.47 -4.49
C VAL A 130 13.20 -0.68 -4.74
N VAL A 131 12.82 -0.66 -6.02
CA VAL A 131 11.47 -0.98 -6.50
C VAL A 131 11.59 -1.90 -7.71
N PRO A 132 10.53 -2.62 -8.12
CA PRO A 132 10.62 -3.47 -9.30
C PRO A 132 11.01 -2.65 -10.53
N THR A 133 11.99 -3.13 -11.27
CA THR A 133 12.42 -2.59 -12.56
C THR A 133 11.21 -2.47 -13.46
N CYS A 134 10.88 -1.24 -13.86
CA CYS A 134 9.80 -0.97 -14.79
C CYS A 134 10.30 -1.14 -16.23
N TYR A 135 9.71 -2.06 -16.98
CA TYR A 135 10.00 -2.24 -18.41
C TYR A 135 9.06 -1.44 -19.30
N PHE A 136 7.82 -1.24 -18.87
CA PHE A 136 6.83 -0.42 -19.55
C PHE A 136 5.71 -0.02 -18.58
N ALA A 137 5.25 1.23 -18.63
CA ALA A 137 4.10 1.68 -17.87
C ALA A 137 3.40 2.83 -18.59
N ASP A 138 2.13 2.68 -18.97
CA ASP A 138 1.34 3.74 -19.60
C ASP A 138 -0.14 3.65 -19.22
N PHE A 139 -0.81 4.79 -19.23
CA PHE A 139 -2.20 4.96 -18.81
C PHE A 139 -2.95 5.86 -19.79
N GLN A 140 -4.21 5.56 -20.04
CA GLN A 140 -5.16 6.43 -20.73
C GLN A 140 -6.22 6.92 -19.74
N HIS A 141 -6.19 8.21 -19.42
CA HIS A 141 -7.08 8.82 -18.43
C HIS A 141 -8.55 8.75 -18.84
N ARG A 142 -8.84 8.90 -20.15
CA ARG A 142 -10.22 8.93 -20.68
C ARG A 142 -11.05 7.71 -20.26
N THR A 143 -10.45 6.53 -20.29
CA THR A 143 -11.15 5.27 -19.94
C THR A 143 -10.73 4.70 -18.59
N GLY A 144 -9.62 5.19 -18.03
CA GLY A 144 -8.99 4.63 -16.85
C GLY A 144 -8.33 3.28 -17.15
N THR A 145 -7.83 3.10 -18.37
CA THR A 145 -7.21 1.86 -18.84
C THR A 145 -5.71 2.06 -18.91
N GLY A 146 -4.95 1.06 -18.47
CA GLY A 146 -3.52 1.20 -18.29
C GLY A 146 -2.86 -0.13 -18.03
N LEU A 147 -1.57 -0.17 -18.34
CA LEU A 147 -0.74 -1.34 -18.37
C LEU A 147 0.60 -1.01 -17.74
N MET A 148 1.05 -1.86 -16.82
CA MET A 148 2.40 -1.80 -16.26
C MET A 148 3.03 -3.19 -16.34
N ILE A 149 4.27 -3.23 -16.80
CA ILE A 149 5.08 -4.43 -16.96
C ILE A 149 6.38 -4.20 -16.18
N THR A 150 6.63 -5.02 -15.17
CA THR A 150 7.81 -4.94 -14.32
C THR A 150 8.55 -6.27 -14.28
N GLU A 151 9.73 -6.27 -13.66
CA GLU A 151 10.32 -7.52 -13.18
C GLU A 151 9.35 -8.25 -12.24
N CYS A 152 9.42 -9.58 -12.28
CA CYS A 152 8.76 -10.42 -11.30
C CYS A 152 9.73 -10.69 -10.15
N ILE A 153 9.35 -10.32 -8.93
CA ILE A 153 10.17 -10.56 -7.74
C ILE A 153 10.28 -12.08 -7.48
N PRO A 154 11.50 -12.63 -7.32
CA PRO A 154 11.72 -14.06 -7.20
C PRO A 154 11.61 -14.52 -5.74
N TYR A 155 10.43 -14.37 -5.14
CA TYR A 155 10.20 -14.74 -3.73
C TYR A 155 10.59 -16.19 -3.43
N GLY A 156 11.44 -16.38 -2.41
CA GLY A 156 11.91 -17.70 -1.99
C GLY A 156 13.01 -18.32 -2.86
N GLU A 157 13.61 -17.54 -3.77
CA GLU A 157 14.72 -17.96 -4.62
C GLU A 157 15.96 -17.11 -4.36
N GLY A 158 17.14 -17.74 -4.37
CA GLY A 158 18.41 -17.07 -4.08
C GLY A 158 18.42 -16.43 -2.70
N ASP A 159 18.76 -15.14 -2.63
CA ASP A 159 18.83 -14.38 -1.39
C ASP A 159 17.52 -13.67 -1.02
N VAL A 160 16.46 -13.82 -1.83
CA VAL A 160 15.16 -13.20 -1.60
C VAL A 160 14.30 -14.10 -0.72
N GLU A 161 13.87 -13.59 0.42
CA GLU A 161 13.01 -14.32 1.35
C GLU A 161 11.64 -14.68 0.73
N PRO A 162 10.95 -15.73 1.22
CA PRO A 162 9.58 -16.04 0.81
C PRO A 162 8.62 -14.86 1.02
N GLN A 163 7.62 -14.74 0.14
CA GLN A 163 6.59 -13.72 0.27
C GLN A 163 5.87 -13.84 1.62
N ARG A 164 5.68 -12.70 2.29
CA ARG A 164 4.97 -12.64 3.57
C ARG A 164 3.50 -12.33 3.32
N PRO A 165 2.56 -13.12 3.87
CA PRO A 165 1.14 -12.84 3.72
C PRO A 165 0.70 -11.66 4.59
N LYS A 166 -0.28 -10.90 4.09
CA LYS A 166 -0.84 -9.73 4.78
C LYS A 166 -1.35 -10.06 6.18
N ALA A 167 -1.00 -9.22 7.15
CA ALA A 167 -1.45 -9.27 8.55
C ALA A 167 -1.20 -10.63 9.21
N MET A 168 0.00 -11.17 8.99
CA MET A 168 0.47 -12.43 9.59
C MET A 168 1.88 -12.27 10.18
N ASP A 169 2.19 -11.05 10.63
CA ASP A 169 3.52 -10.62 11.03
C ASP A 169 3.97 -11.32 12.33
N TYR A 170 3.02 -11.82 13.14
CA TYR A 170 3.27 -12.78 14.23
C TYR A 170 4.07 -14.03 13.82
N ARG A 171 4.18 -14.33 12.52
CA ARG A 171 4.98 -15.45 11.99
C ARG A 171 6.45 -15.11 11.76
N LEU A 172 6.85 -13.84 11.84
CA LEU A 172 8.23 -13.40 11.58
C LEU A 172 9.19 -13.76 12.72
N GLY A 173 8.69 -14.12 13.91
CA GLY A 173 9.50 -14.35 15.11
C GLY A 173 10.02 -13.03 15.68
N ASP A 174 11.02 -12.43 15.01
CA ASP A 174 11.49 -11.07 15.30
C ASP A 174 11.14 -10.14 14.12
N SER A 175 10.11 -9.32 14.32
CA SER A 175 9.56 -8.40 13.30
C SER A 175 10.31 -7.07 13.23
N LEU A 176 11.05 -6.67 14.28
CA LEU A 176 11.69 -5.36 14.35
C LEU A 176 12.68 -5.07 13.20
N PRO A 177 13.55 -6.01 12.78
CA PRO A 177 14.45 -5.78 11.64
C PRO A 177 13.72 -5.43 10.34
N TYR A 178 12.57 -6.05 10.09
CA TYR A 178 11.74 -5.81 8.89
C TYR A 178 11.18 -4.39 8.92
N TYR A 179 10.62 -3.97 10.05
CA TYR A 179 10.11 -2.61 10.20
C TYR A 179 11.21 -1.55 10.14
N ARG A 180 12.42 -1.84 10.65
CA ARG A 180 13.57 -0.94 10.46
C ARG A 180 13.94 -0.80 8.99
N ALA A 181 13.86 -1.85 8.18
CA ALA A 181 14.13 -1.80 6.74
C ALA A 181 13.07 -0.98 5.99
N LEU A 182 11.78 -1.21 6.30
CA LEU A 182 10.67 -0.45 5.73
C LEU A 182 10.78 1.05 6.06
N ILE A 183 10.97 1.39 7.33
CA ILE A 183 11.07 2.78 7.80
C ILE A 183 12.26 3.50 7.16
N ARG A 184 13.41 2.84 7.01
CA ARG A 184 14.58 3.41 6.30
C ARG A 184 14.24 3.77 4.85
N ASN A 185 13.58 2.87 4.14
CA ASN A 185 13.20 3.12 2.74
C ASN A 185 12.12 4.21 2.61
N LEU A 186 11.14 4.25 3.52
CA LEU A 186 10.17 5.35 3.55
C LEU A 186 10.84 6.71 3.78
N ALA A 187 11.76 6.80 4.73
CA ALA A 187 12.49 8.03 5.02
C ALA A 187 13.41 8.45 3.86
N ARG A 188 14.08 7.48 3.21
CA ARG A 188 14.92 7.74 2.01
C ARG A 188 14.10 8.33 0.87
N LEU A 189 12.94 7.75 0.56
CA LEU A 189 12.05 8.27 -0.49
C LEU A 189 11.52 9.65 -0.12
N ALA A 190 11.02 9.83 1.11
CA ALA A 190 10.49 11.10 1.57
C ALA A 190 11.55 12.21 1.49
N ALA A 191 12.77 11.94 1.95
CA ALA A 191 13.87 12.90 1.92
C ALA A 191 14.30 13.25 0.49
N ALA A 192 14.46 12.25 -0.37
CA ALA A 192 14.83 12.50 -1.76
C ALA A 192 13.76 13.31 -2.51
N SER A 193 12.48 13.17 -2.15
CA SER A 193 11.40 13.98 -2.73
C SER A 193 11.48 15.47 -2.36
N LYS A 194 12.31 15.83 -1.38
CA LYS A 194 12.51 17.21 -0.89
C LYS A 194 13.82 17.83 -1.37
N ASN A 195 14.65 17.10 -2.12
CA ASN A 195 15.99 17.54 -2.50
C ASN A 195 16.35 17.14 -3.95
N GLY A 196 17.26 17.91 -4.57
CA GLY A 196 17.84 17.59 -5.87
C GLY A 196 16.84 17.48 -7.02
N SER A 197 17.22 16.77 -8.07
CA SER A 197 16.41 16.58 -9.29
C SER A 197 15.13 15.78 -9.06
N LEU A 198 15.08 14.93 -8.03
CA LEU A 198 13.87 14.17 -7.73
C LEU A 198 12.75 15.08 -7.22
N ARG A 199 13.09 16.13 -6.47
CA ARG A 199 12.11 17.11 -5.98
C ARG A 199 11.32 17.74 -7.11
N ASP A 200 12.00 18.29 -8.11
CA ASP A 200 11.36 18.99 -9.23
C ASP A 200 10.39 18.05 -9.97
N GLU A 201 10.80 16.79 -10.13
CA GLU A 201 9.97 15.80 -10.80
C GLU A 201 8.77 15.35 -9.95
N VAL A 202 8.95 15.26 -8.63
CA VAL A 202 7.85 14.99 -7.69
C VAL A 202 6.84 16.13 -7.67
N GLU A 203 7.29 17.39 -7.59
CA GLU A 203 6.40 18.55 -7.63
C GLU A 203 5.57 18.60 -8.93
N ARG A 204 6.18 18.19 -10.06
CA ARG A 204 5.53 18.12 -11.37
C ARG A 204 4.56 16.96 -11.51
N GLN A 205 4.96 15.74 -11.16
CA GLN A 205 4.17 14.53 -11.41
C GLN A 205 3.16 14.20 -10.31
N PHE A 206 3.46 14.61 -9.07
CA PHE A 206 2.71 14.32 -7.86
C PHE A 206 2.43 15.60 -7.06
N PRO A 207 1.73 16.59 -7.62
CA PRO A 207 1.40 17.80 -6.87
C PRO A 207 0.66 17.45 -5.58
N PHE A 208 0.95 18.17 -4.50
CA PHE A 208 0.25 17.96 -3.23
C PHE A 208 -1.23 18.34 -3.38
N GLN A 209 -2.10 17.34 -3.35
CA GLN A 209 -3.54 17.46 -3.53
C GLN A 209 -4.25 16.87 -2.30
N PRO A 210 -4.26 17.61 -1.18
CA PRO A 210 -4.77 17.12 0.10
C PRO A 210 -6.22 16.61 0.06
N GLU A 211 -7.04 17.20 -0.82
CA GLU A 211 -8.43 16.80 -1.07
C GLU A 211 -8.57 15.43 -1.74
N GLN A 212 -7.49 14.91 -2.34
CA GLN A 212 -7.43 13.59 -2.99
C GLN A 212 -6.76 12.53 -2.11
N LEU A 213 -6.25 12.91 -0.92
CA LEU A 213 -5.63 12.00 0.04
C LEU A 213 -6.69 11.23 0.85
N ASP A 214 -7.57 10.53 0.14
CA ASP A 214 -8.63 9.72 0.73
C ASP A 214 -8.78 8.37 0.06
N VAL A 215 -8.87 7.31 0.86
CA VAL A 215 -9.10 5.94 0.42
C VAL A 215 -10.59 5.64 0.48
N GLY A 216 -11.31 6.15 -0.51
CA GLY A 216 -12.75 5.96 -0.66
C GLY A 216 -13.60 7.10 -0.08
N PRO A 217 -14.92 7.09 -0.31
CA PRO A 217 -15.78 8.21 0.10
C PRO A 217 -15.90 8.29 1.63
N ARG A 218 -15.29 9.31 2.25
CA ARG A 218 -15.62 9.75 3.61
C ARG A 218 -17.06 10.27 3.67
N ARG A 219 -18.00 9.39 3.99
CA ARG A 219 -19.33 9.87 4.39
C ARG A 219 -19.22 10.41 5.80
N ALA A 220 -19.47 11.70 5.99
CA ALA A 220 -19.53 12.30 7.31
C ALA A 220 -20.45 11.45 8.22
N LEU A 221 -19.93 11.09 9.39
CA LEU A 221 -20.69 10.35 10.39
C LEU A 221 -21.89 11.21 10.81
N GLN A 222 -23.07 10.59 10.82
CA GLN A 222 -24.26 11.26 11.35
C GLN A 222 -24.12 11.46 12.87
N PRO A 223 -24.80 12.45 13.47
CA PRO A 223 -24.84 12.59 14.92
C PRO A 223 -25.24 11.27 15.60
N GLY A 224 -24.52 10.86 16.65
CA GLY A 224 -24.78 9.61 17.37
C GLY A 224 -24.24 8.33 16.70
N GLN A 225 -23.76 8.39 15.45
CA GLN A 225 -23.27 7.23 14.71
C GLN A 225 -21.99 6.65 15.32
N LEU A 226 -21.12 7.51 15.87
CA LEU A 226 -19.86 7.09 16.46
C LEU A 226 -20.10 6.37 17.79
N GLU A 227 -20.97 6.91 18.63
CA GLU A 227 -21.43 6.28 19.87
C GLU A 227 -22.00 4.89 19.59
N GLN A 228 -22.85 4.75 18.57
CA GLN A 228 -23.35 3.45 18.13
C GLN A 228 -22.24 2.50 17.66
N ASN A 229 -21.20 3.00 17.00
CA ASN A 229 -20.07 2.16 16.59
C ASN A 229 -19.27 1.67 17.80
N VAL A 230 -19.08 2.52 18.81
CA VAL A 230 -18.46 2.13 20.08
C VAL A 230 -19.32 1.11 20.83
N ASP A 231 -20.65 1.28 20.85
CA ASP A 231 -21.57 0.31 21.45
C ASP A 231 -21.53 -1.05 20.74
N ARG A 232 -21.46 -1.04 19.40
CA ARG A 232 -21.27 -2.27 18.60
C ARG A 232 -19.95 -2.94 18.91
N TYR A 233 -18.86 -2.18 19.05
CA TYR A 233 -17.57 -2.71 19.46
C TYR A 233 -17.64 -3.34 20.86
N ALA A 234 -18.22 -2.65 21.84
CA ALA A 234 -18.41 -3.18 23.19
C ALA A 234 -19.23 -4.49 23.19
N GLN A 235 -20.27 -4.57 22.37
CA GLN A 235 -21.05 -5.80 22.21
C GLN A 235 -20.24 -6.91 21.54
N PHE A 236 -19.45 -6.58 20.51
CA PHE A 236 -18.56 -7.52 19.85
C PHE A 236 -17.54 -8.12 20.84
N CYS A 237 -16.93 -7.29 21.70
CA CYS A 237 -16.02 -7.75 22.75
C CYS A 237 -16.68 -8.70 23.76
N LYS A 238 -17.98 -8.51 24.08
CA LYS A 238 -18.73 -9.42 24.96
C LYS A 238 -19.01 -10.75 24.29
N THR A 239 -19.34 -10.74 23.00
CA THR A 239 -19.63 -11.96 22.23
C THR A 239 -18.38 -12.76 21.93
N TYR A 240 -17.26 -12.10 21.64
CA TYR A 240 -16.01 -12.74 21.21
C TYR A 240 -14.79 -12.31 22.06
N PRO A 241 -14.79 -12.59 23.38
CA PRO A 241 -13.79 -12.06 24.29
C PRO A 241 -12.36 -12.57 24.03
N GLY A 242 -12.21 -13.74 23.38
CA GLY A 242 -10.91 -14.31 23.02
C GLY A 242 -10.25 -13.66 21.80
N LEU A 243 -11.02 -12.93 20.98
CA LEU A 243 -10.48 -12.26 19.80
C LEU A 243 -9.81 -10.93 20.11
N ILE A 244 -10.12 -10.32 21.25
CA ILE A 244 -9.71 -8.96 21.62
C ILE A 244 -8.90 -8.99 22.93
N PRO A 245 -7.71 -8.36 22.97
CA PRO A 245 -6.92 -8.21 24.20
C PRO A 245 -7.74 -7.66 25.38
N ALA A 246 -7.45 -8.16 26.59
CA ALA A 246 -8.25 -7.89 27.78
C ALA A 246 -8.38 -6.40 28.13
N HIS A 247 -7.31 -5.61 27.95
CA HIS A 247 -7.31 -4.17 28.23
C HIS A 247 -8.24 -3.39 27.30
N LEU A 248 -8.33 -3.80 26.03
CA LEU A 248 -9.19 -3.17 25.01
C LEU A 248 -10.68 -3.46 25.17
N ARG A 249 -11.03 -4.43 26.01
CA ARG A 249 -12.42 -4.75 26.38
C ARG A 249 -12.78 -4.37 27.81
N SER A 250 -11.88 -3.70 28.53
CA SER A 250 -12.15 -3.25 29.90
C SER A 250 -13.23 -2.17 29.93
N ALA A 251 -14.04 -2.15 30.99
CA ALA A 251 -15.09 -1.13 31.15
C ALA A 251 -14.50 0.29 31.19
N GLU A 252 -13.33 0.44 31.82
CA GLU A 252 -12.60 1.70 31.88
C GLU A 252 -12.18 2.19 30.49
N PHE A 253 -11.54 1.33 29.69
CA PHE A 253 -11.14 1.68 28.33
C PHE A 253 -12.35 2.07 27.48
N LEU A 254 -13.41 1.26 27.48
CA LEU A 254 -14.61 1.51 26.67
C LEU A 254 -15.28 2.84 27.04
N ALA A 255 -15.37 3.15 28.34
CA ALA A 255 -15.93 4.42 28.81
C ALA A 255 -15.06 5.62 28.39
N ARG A 256 -13.74 5.51 28.53
CA ARG A 256 -12.80 6.55 28.10
C ARG A 256 -12.82 6.75 26.58
N PHE A 257 -12.77 5.66 25.83
CA PHE A 257 -12.78 5.66 24.36
C PHE A 257 -14.05 6.30 23.82
N ARG A 258 -15.23 5.94 24.35
CA ARG A 258 -16.51 6.56 23.97
C ARG A 258 -16.46 8.08 24.10
N ARG A 259 -15.96 8.60 25.22
CA ARG A 259 -15.88 10.05 25.48
C ARG A 259 -14.88 10.73 24.53
N GLN A 260 -13.66 10.20 24.46
CA GLN A 260 -12.58 10.81 23.67
C GLN A 260 -12.87 10.75 22.17
N ALA A 261 -13.43 9.64 21.67
CA ALA A 261 -13.73 9.48 20.24
C ALA A 261 -14.73 10.56 19.75
N CYS A 262 -15.75 10.88 20.56
CA CYS A 262 -16.72 11.92 20.23
C CYS A 262 -16.09 13.32 20.23
N GLN A 263 -15.25 13.62 21.22
CA GLN A 263 -14.49 14.87 21.27
C GLN A 263 -13.57 15.00 20.05
N PHE A 264 -12.81 13.95 19.75
CA PHE A 264 -11.91 13.88 18.61
C PHE A 264 -12.64 14.13 17.29
N GLN A 265 -13.79 13.47 17.08
CA GLN A 265 -14.61 13.62 15.88
C GLN A 265 -15.10 15.06 15.66
N HIS A 266 -15.37 15.82 16.74
CA HIS A 266 -15.75 17.23 16.64
C HIS A 266 -14.62 18.09 16.07
N HIS A 267 -13.36 17.74 16.35
CA HIS A 267 -12.19 18.46 15.86
C HIS A 267 -11.68 17.98 14.49
N GLN A 268 -12.36 17.04 13.82
CA GLN A 268 -11.89 16.46 12.56
C GLN A 268 -11.51 17.50 11.49
N PRO A 269 -12.27 18.59 11.25
CA PRO A 269 -11.86 19.61 10.29
C PRO A 269 -10.54 20.31 10.66
N HIS A 270 -10.34 20.60 11.95
CA HIS A 270 -9.11 21.21 12.44
C HIS A 270 -7.92 20.26 12.33
N ILE A 271 -8.12 18.99 12.66
CA ILE A 271 -7.12 17.94 12.50
C ILE A 271 -6.67 17.82 11.04
N HIS A 272 -7.62 17.84 10.11
CA HIS A 272 -7.30 17.77 8.68
C HIS A 272 -6.46 18.96 8.23
N ALA A 273 -6.80 20.18 8.67
CA ALA A 273 -6.03 21.38 8.38
C ALA A 273 -4.61 21.31 8.97
N LEU A 274 -4.46 20.83 10.22
CA LEU A 274 -3.17 20.67 10.88
C LEU A 274 -2.26 19.64 10.18
N LEU A 275 -2.82 18.51 9.74
CA LEU A 275 -2.06 17.51 8.98
C LEU A 275 -1.51 18.05 7.65
N GLN A 276 -2.07 19.15 7.14
CA GLN A 276 -1.70 19.80 5.89
C GLN A 276 -0.85 21.05 6.08
N SER A 277 -0.73 21.56 7.30
CA SER A 277 -0.10 22.86 7.56
C SER A 277 1.41 22.83 7.67
N GLU A 278 2.03 21.65 7.70
CA GLU A 278 3.46 21.45 7.93
C GLU A 278 4.17 20.97 6.66
N PRO A 279 4.72 21.86 5.82
CA PRO A 279 5.33 21.50 4.54
C PRO A 279 6.55 20.57 4.67
N ASP A 280 7.23 20.61 5.81
CA ASP A 280 8.37 19.74 6.10
C ASP A 280 7.96 18.31 6.40
N MET A 281 6.70 18.08 6.74
CA MET A 281 6.11 16.76 6.87
C MET A 281 5.37 16.31 5.62
N ILE A 282 5.30 17.10 4.54
CA ILE A 282 4.71 16.68 3.26
C ILE A 282 5.81 16.17 2.34
N ALA A 283 5.70 14.93 1.89
CA ALA A 283 6.69 14.28 1.02
C ALA A 283 6.05 13.20 0.15
N LEU A 284 6.73 12.78 -0.93
CA LEU A 284 6.31 11.61 -1.71
C LEU A 284 6.41 10.36 -0.84
N CYS A 285 5.28 9.68 -0.62
CA CYS A 285 5.23 8.55 0.29
C CYS A 285 4.52 7.32 -0.30
N HIS A 286 4.90 6.16 0.25
CA HIS A 286 4.13 4.93 0.09
C HIS A 286 2.99 4.88 1.12
N TRP A 287 1.74 4.74 0.65
CA TRP A 287 0.57 4.75 1.54
C TRP A 287 0.41 3.49 2.40
N ASN A 288 0.78 2.31 1.89
CA ASN A 288 0.57 1.02 2.57
C ASN A 288 1.82 0.12 2.55
N ALA A 289 2.94 0.58 3.11
CA ALA A 289 4.20 -0.17 3.10
C ALA A 289 4.24 -1.25 4.20
N HIS A 290 3.30 -2.19 4.13
CA HIS A 290 3.27 -3.38 4.97
C HIS A 290 4.32 -4.40 4.51
N VAL A 291 4.61 -5.41 5.34
CA VAL A 291 5.54 -6.49 5.01
C VAL A 291 5.09 -7.28 3.76
N ASP A 292 3.78 -7.42 3.51
CA ASP A 292 3.26 -8.07 2.28
C ASP A 292 3.52 -7.27 1.01
N ASN A 293 3.74 -5.96 1.14
CA ASN A 293 4.05 -5.04 0.04
C ASN A 293 5.55 -4.79 -0.11
N ALA A 294 6.37 -5.75 0.35
CA ALA A 294 7.81 -5.69 0.27
C ALA A 294 8.42 -7.06 -0.10
N TRP A 295 9.69 -7.05 -0.46
CA TRP A 295 10.54 -8.24 -0.45
C TRP A 295 11.83 -7.93 0.30
N PHE A 296 12.39 -8.93 0.95
CA PHE A 296 13.49 -8.79 1.87
C PHE A 296 14.65 -9.67 1.45
N TRP A 297 15.86 -9.18 1.68
CA TRP A 297 17.11 -9.92 1.52
C TRP A 297 18.10 -9.47 2.58
N ARG A 298 19.16 -10.24 2.77
CA ARG A 298 20.27 -9.88 3.65
C ARG A 298 21.48 -9.50 2.83
N GLU A 299 22.04 -8.33 3.13
CA GLU A 299 23.35 -7.95 2.64
C GLU A 299 24.44 -8.88 3.21
N PRO A 300 25.65 -8.95 2.60
CA PRO A 300 26.76 -9.73 3.14
C PRO A 300 27.15 -9.37 4.58
N SER A 301 26.83 -8.15 5.03
CA SER A 301 27.01 -7.68 6.42
C SER A 301 25.99 -8.26 7.42
N GLY A 302 24.99 -9.00 6.93
CA GLY A 302 23.85 -9.50 7.71
C GLY A 302 22.70 -8.50 7.87
N ALA A 303 22.87 -7.26 7.40
CA ALA A 303 21.82 -6.24 7.45
C ALA A 303 20.62 -6.63 6.58
N LEU A 304 19.41 -6.51 7.15
CA LEU A 304 18.18 -6.74 6.41
C LEU A 304 17.82 -5.49 5.60
N GLU A 305 17.69 -5.66 4.29
CA GLU A 305 17.22 -4.64 3.36
C GLU A 305 15.88 -5.07 2.75
N CYS A 306 15.19 -4.13 2.11
CA CYS A 306 13.94 -4.41 1.43
C CYS A 306 13.73 -3.55 0.19
N GLY A 307 12.94 -4.07 -0.74
CA GLY A 307 12.34 -3.32 -1.83
C GLY A 307 10.82 -3.24 -1.64
N LEU A 308 10.20 -2.26 -2.27
CA LEU A 308 8.79 -1.92 -2.07
C LEU A 308 7.98 -2.05 -3.37
N LEU A 309 6.75 -2.56 -3.26
CA LEU A 309 5.81 -2.74 -4.37
C LEU A 309 4.39 -2.29 -4.00
N ASP A 310 3.48 -2.30 -4.98
CA ASP A 310 2.07 -1.92 -4.84
C ASP A 310 1.84 -0.44 -4.48
N TRP A 311 2.15 0.42 -5.45
CA TRP A 311 2.17 1.87 -5.29
C TRP A 311 0.83 2.55 -5.63
N GLY A 312 -0.30 1.84 -5.51
CA GLY A 312 -1.63 2.26 -5.98
C GLY A 312 -2.24 3.53 -5.35
N ASN A 313 -1.55 4.19 -4.40
CA ASN A 313 -1.93 5.49 -3.82
C ASN A 313 -0.70 6.37 -3.52
N VAL A 314 0.41 6.13 -4.22
CA VAL A 314 1.62 6.94 -4.06
C VAL A 314 1.33 8.40 -4.41
N SER A 315 1.68 9.31 -3.51
CA SER A 315 1.41 10.73 -3.65
C SER A 315 2.23 11.53 -2.64
N GLN A 316 2.26 12.85 -2.82
CA GLN A 316 2.70 13.72 -1.74
C GLN A 316 1.64 13.72 -0.63
N MET A 317 2.04 13.34 0.58
CA MET A 317 1.16 13.26 1.76
C MET A 317 1.95 13.57 3.02
N ASN A 318 1.25 13.74 4.13
CA ASN A 318 1.92 13.87 5.42
C ASN A 318 2.65 12.57 5.78
N VAL A 319 3.93 12.63 6.16
CA VAL A 319 4.76 11.46 6.49
C VAL A 319 4.16 10.61 7.62
N ALA A 320 3.40 11.21 8.53
CA ALA A 320 2.65 10.49 9.56
C ALA A 320 1.62 9.51 8.96
N MET A 321 1.08 9.84 7.77
CA MET A 321 0.16 8.96 7.05
C MET A 321 0.87 7.73 6.51
N ALA A 322 2.07 7.92 5.96
CA ALA A 322 2.93 6.84 5.48
C ALA A 322 3.40 5.95 6.63
N LEU A 323 3.75 6.54 7.77
CA LEU A 323 4.15 5.82 8.99
C LEU A 323 3.01 4.97 9.53
N TRP A 324 1.79 5.51 9.64
CA TRP A 324 0.62 4.69 9.97
C TRP A 324 0.40 3.58 8.93
N GLY A 325 0.48 3.94 7.66
CA GLY A 325 0.38 3.01 6.54
C GLY A 325 1.35 1.83 6.62
N CYS A 326 2.56 2.07 7.10
CA CYS A 326 3.57 1.04 7.33
C CYS A 326 3.31 0.24 8.61
N LEU A 327 3.14 0.93 9.73
CA LEU A 327 3.10 0.34 11.07
C LEU A 327 1.75 -0.30 11.42
N SER A 328 0.67 0.00 10.68
CA SER A 328 -0.66 -0.56 10.94
C SER A 328 -0.76 -2.08 10.75
N GLY A 329 0.20 -2.69 10.05
CA GLY A 329 0.35 -4.15 9.98
C GLY A 329 1.16 -4.76 11.13
N ALA A 330 1.86 -3.94 11.93
CA ALA A 330 2.81 -4.40 12.94
C ALA A 330 2.11 -5.11 14.11
N GLU A 331 2.83 -6.03 14.75
CA GLU A 331 2.40 -6.61 16.02
C GLU A 331 2.37 -5.56 17.14
N LEU A 332 1.57 -5.80 18.18
CA LEU A 332 1.29 -4.78 19.21
C LEU A 332 2.53 -4.40 20.03
N ASP A 333 3.45 -5.36 20.22
CA ASP A 333 4.74 -5.18 20.87
C ASP A 333 5.62 -4.15 20.17
N LEU A 334 5.65 -4.12 18.83
CA LEU A 334 6.37 -3.08 18.07
C LEU A 334 5.86 -1.67 18.39
N TRP A 335 4.54 -1.51 18.53
CA TRP A 335 3.94 -0.22 18.91
C TRP A 335 4.28 0.14 20.36
N ASN A 336 4.19 -0.83 21.27
CA ASN A 336 4.37 -0.58 22.69
C ASN A 336 5.85 -0.34 23.07
N GLU A 337 6.78 -1.04 22.41
CA GLU A 337 8.18 -1.12 22.85
C GLU A 337 9.17 -0.45 21.88
N HIS A 338 8.77 -0.24 20.62
CA HIS A 338 9.71 0.15 19.56
C HIS A 338 9.30 1.37 18.73
N LEU A 339 8.10 1.91 18.92
CA LEU A 339 7.60 3.06 18.13
C LEU A 339 8.58 4.23 18.15
N ASP A 340 9.02 4.67 19.32
CA ASP A 340 9.93 5.81 19.47
C ASP A 340 11.26 5.58 18.73
N GLY A 341 11.82 4.38 18.84
CA GLY A 341 13.04 4.00 18.13
C GLY A 341 12.88 4.00 16.61
N LEU A 342 11.69 3.61 16.11
CA LEU A 342 11.36 3.64 14.68
C LEU A 342 11.14 5.07 14.18
N LEU A 343 10.49 5.93 14.97
CA LEU A 343 10.31 7.35 14.62
C LEU A 343 11.65 8.09 14.60
N HIS A 344 12.54 7.86 15.57
CA HIS A 344 13.89 8.41 15.54
C HIS A 344 14.69 7.93 14.32
N LEU A 345 14.56 6.65 13.93
CA LEU A 345 15.18 6.13 12.72
C LEU A 345 14.67 6.85 11.47
N PHE A 346 13.36 7.10 11.37
CA PHE A 346 12.78 7.88 10.29
C PHE A 346 13.38 9.28 10.23
N ILE A 347 13.35 10.01 11.35
CA ILE A 347 13.85 11.40 11.42
C ILE A 347 15.33 11.48 11.05
N ALA A 348 16.17 10.60 11.62
CA ALA A 348 17.60 10.58 11.33
C ALA A 348 17.90 10.30 9.85
N THR A 349 17.19 9.33 9.27
CA THR A 349 17.35 9.00 7.84
C THR A 349 16.83 10.12 6.95
N TYR A 350 15.72 10.75 7.33
CA TYR A 350 15.11 11.86 6.61
C TYR A 350 16.03 13.09 6.59
N GLN A 351 16.54 13.47 7.77
CA GLN A 351 17.49 14.56 7.93
C GLN A 351 18.79 14.30 7.17
N ALA A 352 19.31 13.07 7.18
CA ALA A 352 20.51 12.72 6.42
C ALA A 352 20.32 12.90 4.90
N GLY A 353 19.10 12.69 4.37
CA GLY A 353 18.82 12.80 2.94
C GLY A 353 18.49 14.22 2.45
N CYS A 354 17.83 15.05 3.28
CA CYS A 354 17.35 16.37 2.85
C CYS A 354 17.78 17.54 3.75
N GLY A 355 18.47 17.29 4.86
CA GLY A 355 18.90 18.31 5.83
C GLY A 355 17.79 18.82 6.76
N VAL A 356 16.53 18.47 6.53
CA VAL A 356 15.40 18.89 7.36
C VAL A 356 15.31 18.05 8.62
N GLN A 357 15.34 18.71 9.78
CA GLN A 357 15.16 18.07 11.07
C GLN A 357 13.70 18.19 11.52
N LEU A 358 13.00 17.06 11.60
CA LEU A 358 11.64 17.01 12.13
C LEU A 358 11.66 16.96 13.66
N ASP A 359 10.70 17.63 14.29
CA ASP A 359 10.45 17.50 15.71
C ASP A 359 9.71 16.18 16.02
N ILE A 360 10.23 15.43 16.99
CA ILE A 360 9.69 14.10 17.34
C ILE A 360 8.30 14.18 17.95
N GLU A 361 8.03 15.19 18.79
CA GLU A 361 6.73 15.34 19.45
C GLU A 361 5.67 15.81 18.46
N GLN A 362 6.03 16.69 17.53
CA GLN A 362 5.17 17.07 16.41
C GLN A 362 4.87 15.87 15.51
N LEU A 363 5.86 15.05 15.16
CA LEU A 363 5.64 13.85 14.34
C LEU A 363 4.71 12.85 15.05
N LYS A 364 4.93 12.61 16.35
CA LYS A 364 4.04 11.79 17.18
C LYS A 364 2.62 12.34 17.21
N ARG A 365 2.45 13.65 17.38
CA ARG A 365 1.14 14.31 17.34
C ARG A 365 0.45 14.08 16.00
N HIS A 366 1.13 14.29 14.88
CA HIS A 366 0.56 14.05 13.55
C HIS A 366 0.18 12.58 13.33
N LEU A 367 1.01 11.64 13.82
CA LEU A 367 0.70 10.20 13.77
C LEU A 367 -0.57 9.87 14.56
N ASN A 368 -0.69 10.36 15.80
CA ASN A 368 -1.85 10.15 16.64
C ASN A 368 -3.12 10.73 15.99
N LEU A 369 -3.04 11.96 15.50
CA LEU A 369 -4.16 12.65 14.87
C LEU A 369 -4.63 11.97 13.58
N TYR A 370 -3.69 11.53 12.74
CA TYR A 370 -4.04 10.82 11.52
C TYR A 370 -4.62 9.43 11.83
N MET A 371 -3.96 8.67 12.69
CA MET A 371 -4.45 7.36 13.14
C MET A 371 -5.85 7.46 13.74
N GLY A 372 -6.08 8.45 14.61
CA GLY A 372 -7.40 8.70 15.21
C GLY A 372 -8.47 8.95 14.15
N SER A 373 -8.18 9.83 13.20
CA SER A 373 -9.10 10.17 12.11
C SER A 373 -9.44 8.95 11.25
N MET A 374 -8.44 8.14 10.88
CA MET A 374 -8.61 6.93 10.10
C MET A 374 -9.34 5.82 10.86
N GLY A 375 -8.95 5.57 12.11
CA GLY A 375 -9.49 4.51 12.93
C GLY A 375 -10.98 4.70 13.24
N LEU A 376 -11.39 5.91 13.59
CA LEU A 376 -12.80 6.23 13.84
C LEU A 376 -13.66 6.15 12.57
N SER A 377 -13.08 6.50 11.41
CA SER A 377 -13.78 6.47 10.13
C SER A 377 -13.97 5.05 9.59
N TRP A 378 -12.96 4.19 9.73
CA TRP A 378 -12.89 2.92 8.99
C TRP A 378 -12.85 1.67 9.88
N LEU A 379 -12.16 1.73 11.02
CA LEU A 379 -11.75 0.54 11.78
C LEU A 379 -12.71 0.15 12.91
N LEU A 380 -13.74 0.95 13.21
CA LEU A 380 -14.76 0.55 14.20
C LEU A 380 -15.95 -0.21 13.60
N ARG A 381 -16.20 -0.05 12.29
CA ARG A 381 -17.39 -0.62 11.64
C ARG A 381 -17.07 -1.71 10.64
N GLY A 382 -16.09 -1.49 9.76
CA GLY A 382 -15.69 -2.45 8.73
C GLY A 382 -15.32 -3.81 9.32
N PRO A 383 -14.38 -3.87 10.29
CA PRO A 383 -13.93 -5.13 10.87
C PRO A 383 -15.06 -5.95 11.50
N ILE A 384 -15.90 -5.32 12.32
CA ILE A 384 -17.04 -5.99 12.97
C ILE A 384 -17.99 -6.57 11.92
N ARG A 385 -18.32 -5.80 10.88
CA ARG A 385 -19.20 -6.28 9.81
C ARG A 385 -18.62 -7.49 9.08
N THR A 386 -17.33 -7.45 8.77
CA THR A 386 -16.64 -8.55 8.08
C THR A 386 -16.60 -9.80 8.96
N LEU A 387 -16.19 -9.64 10.22
CA LEU A 387 -16.09 -10.74 11.18
C LEU A 387 -17.46 -11.37 11.47
N SER A 388 -18.50 -10.57 11.73
CA SER A 388 -19.85 -11.09 11.98
C SER A 388 -20.46 -11.84 10.80
N GLY A 389 -19.90 -11.71 9.59
CA GLY A 389 -20.29 -12.50 8.42
C GLY A 389 -19.57 -13.84 8.29
N LEU A 390 -18.59 -14.15 9.15
CA LEU A 390 -17.86 -15.41 9.10
C LEU A 390 -18.65 -16.55 9.73
N GLU A 391 -18.86 -17.61 8.94
CA GLU A 391 -19.38 -18.87 9.45
C GLU A 391 -18.40 -19.49 10.45
N GLY A 392 -18.93 -19.98 11.57
CA GLY A 392 -18.12 -20.65 12.61
C GLY A 392 -17.35 -19.71 13.55
N LEU A 393 -17.47 -18.37 13.43
CA LEU A 393 -16.75 -17.44 14.29
C LEU A 393 -16.96 -17.68 15.80
N ASN A 394 -18.13 -18.18 16.20
CA ASN A 394 -18.44 -18.50 17.60
C ASN A 394 -17.52 -19.59 18.20
N ALA A 395 -16.87 -20.41 17.37
CA ALA A 395 -15.89 -21.40 17.81
C ALA A 395 -14.46 -20.84 17.88
N ALA A 396 -14.20 -19.66 17.32
CA ALA A 396 -12.88 -19.07 17.30
C ALA A 396 -12.45 -18.59 18.69
N SER A 397 -11.27 -19.01 19.12
CA SER A 397 -10.76 -18.71 20.46
C SER A 397 -9.76 -17.54 20.49
N THR A 398 -9.06 -17.28 19.39
CA THR A 398 -8.05 -16.21 19.27
C THR A 398 -8.12 -15.56 17.89
N ARG A 399 -7.47 -14.39 17.73
CA ARG A 399 -7.35 -13.73 16.41
C ARG A 399 -6.59 -14.57 15.36
N THR A 400 -5.80 -15.55 15.80
CA THR A 400 -5.01 -16.45 14.95
C THR A 400 -5.71 -17.78 14.69
N ASP A 401 -6.97 -17.91 15.09
CA ASP A 401 -7.78 -19.10 14.81
C ASP A 401 -7.86 -19.37 13.29
N PRO A 402 -7.75 -20.63 12.83
CA PRO A 402 -7.77 -20.97 11.40
C PRO A 402 -8.96 -20.40 10.61
N ILE A 403 -10.13 -20.20 11.25
CA ILE A 403 -11.31 -19.62 10.61
C ILE A 403 -11.04 -18.17 10.19
N ILE A 404 -10.40 -17.40 11.06
CA ILE A 404 -10.03 -15.99 10.81
C ILE A 404 -8.81 -15.95 9.90
N GLU A 405 -7.82 -16.80 10.17
CA GLU A 405 -6.54 -16.83 9.46
C GLU A 405 -6.72 -17.05 7.94
N ARG A 406 -7.64 -17.95 7.55
CA ARG A 406 -7.93 -18.24 6.13
C ARG A 406 -8.68 -17.12 5.41
N ASN A 407 -9.27 -16.17 6.14
CA ASN A 407 -9.99 -15.04 5.58
C ASN A 407 -9.16 -13.76 5.71
N GLU A 408 -8.47 -13.37 4.62
CA GLU A 408 -7.59 -12.19 4.62
C GLU A 408 -8.30 -10.90 5.05
N PRO A 409 -9.48 -10.53 4.51
CA PRO A 409 -10.20 -9.36 4.98
C PRO A 409 -10.48 -9.40 6.48
N ALA A 410 -10.88 -10.55 7.04
CA ALA A 410 -11.18 -10.66 8.46
C ALA A 410 -9.93 -10.52 9.34
N ARG A 411 -8.84 -11.25 9.04
CA ARG A 411 -7.60 -11.16 9.84
C ARG A 411 -6.97 -9.77 9.76
N SER A 412 -6.92 -9.17 8.57
CA SER A 412 -6.32 -7.85 8.37
C SER A 412 -7.13 -6.77 9.08
N GLN A 413 -8.45 -6.75 8.91
CA GLN A 413 -9.31 -5.77 9.55
C GLN A 413 -9.34 -5.91 11.07
N LEU A 414 -9.37 -7.15 11.59
CA LEU A 414 -9.27 -7.41 13.03
C LEU A 414 -7.95 -6.89 13.60
N HIS A 415 -6.83 -7.19 12.92
CA HIS A 415 -5.50 -6.77 13.35
C HIS A 415 -5.34 -5.25 13.34
N LEU A 416 -5.68 -4.59 12.23
CA LEU A 416 -5.58 -3.12 12.12
C LEU A 416 -6.46 -2.42 13.17
N MET A 417 -7.66 -2.95 13.47
CA MET A 417 -8.51 -2.44 14.54
C MET A 417 -7.83 -2.59 15.92
N GLN A 418 -7.19 -3.71 16.19
CA GLN A 418 -6.46 -3.93 17.45
C GLN A 418 -5.27 -2.99 17.59
N VAL A 419 -4.49 -2.78 16.52
CA VAL A 419 -3.37 -1.83 16.52
C VAL A 419 -3.86 -0.41 16.84
N PHE A 420 -4.90 0.04 16.14
CA PHE A 420 -5.52 1.34 16.37
C PHE A 420 -5.98 1.52 17.83
N LEU A 421 -6.75 0.56 18.35
CA LEU A 421 -7.30 0.64 19.71
C LEU A 421 -6.22 0.49 20.77
N ASN A 422 -5.19 -0.32 20.52
CA ASN A 422 -4.04 -0.46 21.39
C ASN A 422 -3.28 0.84 21.50
N HIS A 423 -2.93 1.49 20.39
CA HIS A 423 -2.24 2.77 20.42
C HIS A 423 -3.10 3.87 21.08
N TRP A 424 -4.40 3.92 20.77
CA TRP A 424 -5.35 4.81 21.45
C TRP A 424 -5.37 4.57 22.97
N SER A 425 -5.25 3.32 23.41
CA SER A 425 -5.29 2.99 24.83
C SER A 425 -4.09 3.52 25.63
N HIS A 426 -2.97 3.82 24.97
CA HIS A 426 -1.74 4.32 25.60
C HIS A 426 -1.44 5.78 25.27
N SER A 427 -2.17 6.39 24.33
CA SER A 427 -1.90 7.75 23.84
C SER A 427 -2.82 8.79 24.44
N ASP A 428 -2.30 10.01 24.58
CA ASP A 428 -3.15 11.18 24.75
C ASP A 428 -3.72 11.58 23.37
N MET A 429 -5.05 11.52 23.28
CA MET A 429 -5.81 11.85 22.07
C MET A 429 -6.53 13.19 22.22
N ALA A 430 -6.15 14.02 23.20
CA ALA A 430 -6.59 15.41 23.28
C ALA A 430 -6.13 16.18 22.02
N VAL A 431 -7.04 16.95 21.44
CA VAL A 431 -6.84 17.69 20.17
C VAL A 431 -6.59 19.15 20.43
#